data_AF-A0A355M6P5-F1
#
_entry.id   AF-A0A355M6P5-F1
#
_cell.length_a   1.000
_cell.length_b   1.000
_cell.length_c   1.000
_cell.angle_alpha   90.00
_cell.angle_beta   90.00
_cell.angle_gamma   90.00
#
_symmetry.space_group_name_H-M   'P 1'
#
loop_
_entity.id
_entity.type
_entity.pdbx_description
1 polymer ?
#
loop_
_entity_poly.entity_id
_entity_poly.type
_entity_poly.pdbx_seq_one_letter_code
_entity_poly.pdbx_strand_id
1 'polypeptide(L)'
;MKSAYELAMERAGIEPVKKLTEEQKKQITEIEVLYKAKRAEAEMSASSRKLKAKVIAELEQINNDLVVELASINSKLEREKEKIRNS
;
A
#
# COMPACT_ATOMS: atom_id res chain seq x y z
N MET A 1 17.59 -6.72 -32.35
CA MET A 1 18.20 -5.45 -32.75
C MET A 1 17.64 -4.38 -31.82
N LYS A 2 18.48 -3.59 -31.14
CA LYS A 2 18.01 -2.48 -30.29
C LYS A 2 17.43 -1.37 -31.17
N SER A 3 16.37 -0.71 -30.73
CA SER A 3 15.78 0.44 -31.43
C SER A 3 16.68 1.67 -31.34
N ALA A 4 16.58 2.58 -32.31
CA ALA A 4 17.33 3.84 -32.30
C ALA A 4 17.07 4.69 -31.06
N TYR A 5 15.86 4.57 -30.49
CA TYR A 5 15.47 5.23 -29.24
C TYR A 5 16.22 4.66 -28.03
N GLU A 6 16.29 3.33 -27.90
CA GLU A 6 17.04 2.67 -26.81
C GLU A 6 18.54 2.99 -26.87
N LEU A 7 19.12 3.06 -28.07
CA LEU A 7 20.52 3.43 -28.27
C LEU A 7 20.79 4.90 -27.88
N ALA A 8 19.83 5.80 -28.14
CA ALA A 8 19.93 7.21 -27.75
C ALA A 8 19.82 7.39 -26.24
N MET A 9 18.97 6.62 -25.56
CA MET A 9 18.86 6.65 -24.10
C MET A 9 20.14 6.09 -23.44
N GLU A 10 20.70 5.00 -23.97
CA GLU A 10 21.96 4.40 -23.51
C GLU A 10 23.13 5.40 -23.63
N ARG A 11 23.21 6.15 -24.74
CA ARG A 11 24.21 7.21 -24.94
C ARG A 11 24.02 8.44 -24.05
N ALA A 12 22.79 8.72 -23.64
CA ALA A 12 22.45 9.83 -22.75
C ALA A 12 22.64 9.48 -21.26
N GLY A 13 23.04 8.25 -20.93
CA GLY A 13 23.14 7.77 -19.55
C GLY A 13 21.80 7.70 -18.82
N ILE A 14 20.68 7.70 -19.56
CA ILE A 14 19.33 7.62 -19.01
C ILE A 14 18.95 6.14 -18.99
N GLU A 15 18.97 5.54 -17.80
CA GLU A 15 18.43 4.19 -17.64
C GLU A 15 16.94 4.18 -18.03
N PRO A 16 16.49 3.19 -18.82
CA PRO A 16 15.08 3.07 -19.14
C PRO A 16 14.31 2.88 -17.83
N VAL A 17 13.44 3.85 -17.50
CA VAL A 17 12.50 3.71 -16.38
C VAL A 17 11.73 2.43 -16.61
N LYS A 18 11.91 1.43 -15.73
CA LYS A 18 11.15 0.17 -15.78
C LYS A 18 9.67 0.53 -15.66
N LYS A 19 8.99 0.57 -16.80
CA LYS A 19 7.54 0.75 -16.84
C LYS A 19 6.90 -0.52 -16.32
N LEU A 20 5.96 -0.36 -15.39
CA LEU A 20 5.15 -1.48 -14.93
C LEU A 20 4.36 -2.04 -16.10
N THR A 21 4.35 -3.37 -16.21
CA THR A 21 3.49 -4.09 -17.15
C THR A 21 2.03 -3.88 -16.77
N GLU A 22 1.12 -4.05 -17.73
CA GLU A 22 -0.33 -3.97 -17.45
C GLU A 22 -0.76 -5.00 -16.39
N GLU A 23 -0.13 -6.18 -16.37
CA GLU A 23 -0.37 -7.21 -15.36
C GLU A 23 0.09 -6.74 -13.96
N GLN A 24 1.29 -6.16 -13.83
CA GLN A 24 1.77 -5.61 -12.56
C GLN A 24 0.85 -4.48 -12.06
N LYS A 25 0.37 -3.60 -12.94
CA LYS A 25 -0.58 -2.52 -12.57
C LYS A 25 -1.91 -3.09 -12.07
N LYS A 26 -2.43 -4.12 -12.76
CA LYS A 26 -3.67 -4.79 -12.37
C LYS A 26 -3.52 -5.45 -11.00
N GLN A 27 -2.45 -6.20 -10.77
CA GLN A 27 -2.16 -6.84 -9.48
C GLN A 27 -2.02 -5.80 -8.36
N ILE A 28 -1.33 -4.69 -8.60
CA ILE A 28 -1.22 -3.59 -7.63
C ILE A 28 -2.60 -3.03 -7.28
N THR A 29 -3.46 -2.83 -8.28
CA THR A 29 -4.82 -2.30 -8.05
C THR A 29 -5.66 -3.28 -7.24
N GLU A 30 -5.58 -4.58 -7.54
CA GLU A 30 -6.29 -5.63 -6.80
C GLU A 30 -5.89 -5.66 -5.32
N ILE A 31 -4.58 -5.62 -5.02
CA ILE A 31 -4.12 -5.58 -3.63
C ILE A 31 -4.50 -4.26 -2.95
N GLU A 32 -4.49 -3.12 -3.65
CA GLU A 32 -4.91 -1.84 -3.06
C GLU A 32 -6.40 -1.86 -2.65
N VAL A 33 -7.27 -2.49 -3.45
CA VAL A 33 -8.68 -2.68 -3.10
C VAL A 33 -8.82 -3.58 -1.87
N LEU A 34 -8.08 -4.69 -1.81
CA LEU A 34 -8.10 -5.60 -0.66
C LEU A 34 -7.64 -4.90 0.63
N TYR A 35 -6.55 -4.15 0.57
CA TYR A 35 -6.02 -3.43 1.73
C TYR A 35 -6.91 -2.24 2.13
N LYS A 36 -7.60 -1.60 1.18
CA LYS A 36 -8.63 -0.60 1.48
C LYS A 36 -9.79 -1.22 2.28
N ALA A 37 -10.24 -2.41 1.92
CA ALA A 37 -11.27 -3.13 2.68
C ALA A 37 -10.79 -3.45 4.11
N LYS A 38 -9.56 -3.94 4.28
CA LYS A 38 -8.96 -4.19 5.60
C LYS A 38 -8.90 -2.95 6.48
N ARG A 39 -8.54 -1.79 5.89
CA ARG A 39 -8.55 -0.51 6.62
C ARG A 39 -9.95 -0.13 7.09
N ALA A 40 -10.95 -0.25 6.21
CA ALA A 40 -12.33 0.04 6.57
C ALA A 40 -12.84 -0.89 7.68
N GLU A 41 -12.49 -2.17 7.65
CA GLU A 41 -12.82 -3.13 8.71
C GLU A 41 -12.19 -2.74 10.05
N ALA A 42 -10.90 -2.37 10.07
CA ALA A 42 -10.20 -1.91 11.27
C ALA A 42 -10.85 -0.63 11.85
N GLU A 43 -11.20 0.33 10.98
CA GLU A 43 -11.88 1.57 11.37
C GLU A 43 -13.29 1.32 11.93
N MET A 44 -14.06 0.40 11.32
CA MET A 44 -15.39 0.00 11.80
C MET A 44 -15.29 -0.73 13.16
N SER A 45 -14.32 -1.63 13.30
CA SER A 45 -14.07 -2.35 14.56
C SER A 45 -13.70 -1.39 15.68
N ALA A 46 -12.76 -0.46 15.43
CA ALA A 46 -12.38 0.57 16.40
C ALA A 46 -13.55 1.48 16.76
N SER A 47 -14.38 1.86 15.79
CA SER A 47 -15.59 2.66 16.03
C SER A 47 -16.59 1.92 16.94
N SER A 48 -16.81 0.63 16.72
CA SER A 48 -17.65 -0.22 17.59
C SER A 48 -17.10 -0.32 19.02
N ARG A 49 -15.77 -0.42 19.17
CA ARG A 49 -15.10 -0.39 20.49
C ARG A 49 -15.27 0.96 21.19
N LYS A 50 -15.10 2.08 20.47
CA LYS A 50 -15.26 3.44 21.01
C LYS A 50 -16.65 3.68 21.57
N LEU A 51 -17.70 3.17 20.92
CA LEU A 51 -19.07 3.29 21.42
C LEU A 51 -19.31 2.59 22.77
N LYS A 52 -18.47 1.61 23.12
CA LYS A 52 -18.56 0.84 24.37
C LYS A 52 -17.61 1.35 25.45
N ALA A 53 -16.70 2.25 25.11
CA ALA A 53 -15.72 2.79 26.05
C ALA A 53 -16.43 3.64 27.12
N LYS A 54 -16.03 3.45 28.38
CA LYS A 54 -16.63 4.10 29.55
C LYS A 54 -15.79 5.25 30.08
N VAL A 55 -14.50 5.26 29.76
CA VAL A 55 -13.53 6.25 30.25
C VAL A 55 -12.63 6.75 29.12
N ILE A 56 -12.08 7.94 29.29
CA ILE A 56 -11.22 8.59 28.29
C ILE A 56 -9.96 7.75 28.00
N ALA A 57 -9.36 7.14 29.03
CA ALA A 57 -8.18 6.29 28.86
C ALA A 57 -8.43 5.11 27.90
N GLU A 58 -9.62 4.51 27.90
CA GLU A 58 -9.99 3.43 26.96
C GLU A 58 -10.10 3.98 25.53
N LEU A 59 -10.65 5.17 25.34
CA LEU A 59 -10.72 5.82 24.02
C LEU A 59 -9.33 6.11 23.46
N GLU A 60 -8.42 6.61 24.30
CA GLU A 60 -7.03 6.86 23.93
C GLU A 60 -6.32 5.57 23.53
N GLN A 61 -6.51 4.50 24.31
CA GLN A 61 -5.96 3.19 23.97
C GLN A 61 -6.50 2.68 22.63
N ILE A 62 -7.81 2.74 22.39
CA ILE A 62 -8.42 2.30 21.12
C ILE A 62 -7.89 3.12 19.94
N ASN A 63 -7.65 4.42 20.12
CA ASN A 63 -7.05 5.27 19.09
C ASN A 63 -5.60 4.87 18.79
N ASN A 64 -4.79 4.64 19.83
CA ASN A 64 -3.40 4.22 19.68
C ASN A 64 -3.30 2.87 18.97
N ASP A 65 -4.15 1.90 19.37
CA ASP A 65 -4.23 0.60 18.71
C ASP A 65 -4.56 0.74 17.22
N LEU A 66 -5.56 1.56 16.88
CA LEU A 66 -5.97 1.80 15.49
C LEU A 66 -4.83 2.41 14.66
N VAL A 67 -4.07 3.35 15.22
CA VAL A 67 -2.91 3.95 14.53
C VAL A 67 -1.86 2.90 14.22
N VAL A 68 -1.52 2.03 15.18
CA VAL A 68 -0.54 0.94 14.99
C VAL A 68 -1.06 -0.05 13.94
N GLU A 69 -2.33 -0.42 14.00
CA GLU A 69 -2.96 -1.34 13.06
C GLU A 69 -2.93 -0.78 11.62
N LEU A 70 -3.35 0.47 11.42
CA LEU A 70 -3.33 1.13 10.11
C LEU A 70 -1.89 1.25 9.57
N ALA A 71 -0.91 1.57 10.41
CA ALA A 71 0.50 1.60 10.02
C ALA A 71 1.00 0.22 9.56
N SER A 72 0.62 -0.85 10.27
CA SER A 72 0.94 -2.23 9.89
C SER A 72 0.31 -2.63 8.56
N ILE A 73 -0.97 -2.29 8.35
CA ILE A 73 -1.69 -2.54 7.10
C ILE A 73 -1.01 -1.83 5.92
N ASN A 74 -0.68 -0.54 6.07
CA ASN A 74 0.01 0.23 5.03
C ASN A 74 1.41 -0.33 4.75
N SER A 75 2.17 -0.69 5.79
CA SER A 75 3.51 -1.27 5.64
C SER A 75 3.49 -2.61 4.90
N LYS A 76 2.45 -3.42 5.10
CA LYS A 76 2.27 -4.69 4.36
C LYS A 76 1.89 -4.43 2.90
N LEU A 77 0.97 -3.50 2.66
CA LEU A 77 0.58 -3.07 1.31
C LEU A 77 1.80 -2.60 0.50
N GLU A 78 2.63 -1.72 1.06
CA GLU A 78 3.83 -1.25 0.36
C GLU A 78 4.84 -2.37 0.08
N ARG A 79 5.01 -3.30 1.02
CA ARG A 79 5.86 -4.48 0.80
C ARG A 79 5.35 -5.38 -0.32
N GLU A 80 4.04 -5.56 -0.44
CA GLU A 80 3.45 -6.34 -1.54
C GLU A 80 3.56 -5.62 -2.89
N LYS A 81 3.30 -4.30 -2.93
CA LYS A 81 3.55 -3.49 -4.12
C LYS A 81 4.99 -3.60 -4.58
N GLU A 82 5.94 -3.53 -3.65
CA GLU A 82 7.37 -3.62 -3.97
C GLU A 82 7.76 -5.00 -4.52
N LYS A 83 7.16 -6.08 -4.02
CA LYS A 83 7.35 -7.42 -4.59
C LYS A 83 6.85 -7.49 -6.04
N ILE A 84 5.69 -6.92 -6.33
CA ILE A 84 5.12 -6.89 -7.69
C ILE A 84 5.96 -6.03 -8.63
N ARG A 85 6.50 -4.91 -8.15
CA ARG A 85 7.40 -4.05 -8.94
C ARG A 85 8.72 -4.73 -9.30
N ASN A 86 9.21 -5.60 -8.42
CA ASN A 86 10.48 -6.31 -8.57
C ASN A 86 10.38 -7.71 -9.18
N SER A 87 9.16 -8.24 -9.39
CA SER A 87 8.90 -9.46 -10.14
C SER A 87 8.88 -9.20 -11.64
#